data_AF-A0A7H8JUY0-F1
#
_entry.id   AF-A0A7H8JUY0-F1
#
_cell.length_a   1.000
_cell.length_b   1.000
_cell.length_c   1.000
_cell.angle_alpha   90.00
_cell.angle_beta   90.00
_cell.angle_gamma   90.00
#
_symmetry.space_group_name_H-M   'P 1'
#
loop_
_entity.id
_entity.type
_entity.pdbx_description
1 polymer ?
#
loop_
_entity_poly.entity_id
_entity_poly.type
_entity_poly.pdbx_seq_one_letter_code
_entity_poly.pdbx_strand_id
1 'polypeptide(L)'
;MNRRQIAALLNYAATLDSRVRRSLVDEHQAARTIDEWAAALSHVPATLADGSWDATTAVRRYYEQHRGDRTARYFAIEPHHLLAVWAEHRHALMNRHTDPVPAADPDDVAAYRAELADTRAAVATGQTSPALYRAALNNARAQRVAELVAGVAEARVYVPADAAQQLAAAGLGAQRERFPELAVACPVPTCRAAARHRCKTPSGRELREHTHDARQQFYARITDDNGGAAA
;
A
#
# COMPACT_ATOMS: atom_id res chain seq x y z
N MET A 1 9.12 20.61 10.88
CA MET A 1 9.17 22.04 10.51
C MET A 1 10.52 22.61 10.91
N ASN A 2 11.10 23.51 10.10
CA ASN A 2 12.36 24.18 10.44
C ASN A 2 12.14 25.46 11.25
N ARG A 3 13.21 26.03 11.83
CA ARG A 3 13.16 27.26 12.64
C ARG A 3 12.44 28.42 11.96
N ARG A 4 12.68 28.64 10.65
CA ARG A 4 12.06 29.72 9.89
C ARG A 4 10.55 29.53 9.76
N GLN A 5 10.10 28.31 9.49
CA GLN A 5 8.68 27.96 9.43
C GLN A 5 8.01 28.14 10.79
N ILE A 6 8.69 27.74 11.87
CA ILE A 6 8.20 27.93 13.24
C ILE A 6 8.08 29.41 13.61
N ALA A 7 9.09 30.23 13.29
CA ALA A 7 9.03 31.66 13.52
C ALA A 7 7.83 32.31 12.79
N ALA A 8 7.59 31.91 11.53
CA ALA A 8 6.43 32.38 10.77
C ALA A 8 5.10 31.92 11.39
N LEU A 9 5.02 30.68 11.86
CA LEU A 9 3.83 30.12 12.52
C LEU A 9 3.52 30.82 13.84
N LEU A 10 4.55 31.07 14.66
CA LEU A 10 4.44 31.79 15.93
C LEU A 10 4.05 33.26 15.71
N ASN A 11 4.61 33.91 14.68
CA ASN A 11 4.20 35.25 14.30
C ASN A 11 2.72 35.29 13.88
N TYR A 12 2.25 34.31 13.10
CA TYR A 12 0.83 34.16 12.77
C TYR A 12 -0.03 33.98 14.02
N ALA A 13 0.34 33.05 14.91
CA ALA A 13 -0.38 32.83 16.17
C ALA A 13 -0.44 34.10 17.05
N ALA A 14 0.62 34.91 17.08
CA ALA A 14 0.67 36.19 17.80
C ALA A 14 -0.28 37.27 17.23
N THR A 15 -0.75 37.12 16.00
CA THR A 15 -1.82 37.95 15.44
C THR A 15 -3.20 37.56 15.98
N LEU A 16 -3.39 36.29 16.32
CA LEU A 16 -4.64 35.73 16.84
C LEU A 16 -4.73 35.80 18.37
N ASP A 17 -3.60 35.69 19.08
CA ASP A 17 -3.57 35.63 20.54
C ASP A 17 -2.43 36.49 21.13
N SER A 18 -2.82 37.48 21.92
CA SER A 18 -1.88 38.38 22.60
C SER A 18 -0.95 37.68 23.60
N ARG A 19 -1.30 36.49 24.11
CA ARG A 19 -0.44 35.70 25.02
C ARG A 19 0.81 35.21 24.30
N VAL A 20 0.66 34.71 23.06
CA VAL A 20 1.79 34.30 22.21
C VAL A 20 2.65 35.51 21.87
N ARG A 21 2.04 36.65 21.58
CA ARG A 21 2.79 37.90 21.35
C ARG A 21 3.63 38.29 22.56
N ARG A 22 3.06 38.24 23.77
CA ARG A 22 3.76 38.58 25.01
C ARG A 22 4.93 37.65 25.31
N SER A 23 4.83 36.36 24.99
CA SER A 23 5.93 35.41 25.21
C SER A 23 7.11 35.59 24.25
N LEU A 24 6.98 36.40 23.19
CA LEU A 24 7.99 36.61 22.15
C LEU A 24 8.57 38.03 22.15
N VAL A 25 8.29 38.85 23.17
CA VAL A 25 8.77 40.24 23.25
C VAL A 25 10.28 40.33 23.47
N ASP A 26 10.85 39.41 24.25
CA ASP A 26 12.29 39.32 24.49
C ASP A 26 12.95 38.45 23.41
N GLU A 27 14.03 38.96 22.80
CA GLU A 27 14.68 38.32 21.65
C GLU A 27 15.31 36.95 22.03
N HIS A 28 15.94 36.86 23.21
CA HIS A 28 16.53 35.61 23.69
C HIS A 28 15.45 34.56 23.99
N GLN A 29 14.35 34.98 24.63
CA GLN A 29 13.21 34.12 24.88
C GLN A 29 12.56 33.65 23.58
N ALA A 30 12.36 34.55 22.61
CA ALA A 30 11.80 34.21 21.31
C ALA A 30 12.67 33.20 20.56
N ALA A 31 13.99 33.38 20.56
CA ALA A 31 14.93 32.45 19.95
C ALA A 31 14.84 31.05 20.59
N ARG A 32 14.80 30.97 21.93
CA ARG A 32 14.63 29.69 22.66
C ARG A 32 13.30 29.02 22.34
N THR A 33 12.20 29.77 22.37
CA THR A 33 10.87 29.24 22.05
C THR A 33 10.81 28.72 20.62
N ILE A 34 11.44 29.40 19.65
CA ILE A 34 11.55 28.90 18.27
C ILE A 34 12.32 27.59 18.21
N ASP A 35 13.40 27.44 18.95
CA ASP A 35 14.20 26.21 19.00
C ASP A 35 13.44 25.04 19.62
N GLU A 36 12.80 25.26 20.76
CA GLU A 36 11.97 24.27 21.44
C GLU A 36 10.82 23.79 20.54
N TRP A 37 10.14 24.72 19.86
CA TRP A 37 9.08 24.39 18.92
C TRP A 37 9.60 23.66 17.67
N ALA A 38 10.76 24.06 17.14
CA ALA A 38 11.37 23.39 16.00
C ALA A 38 11.80 21.96 16.32
N ALA A 39 12.32 21.73 17.54
CA ALA A 39 12.63 20.40 18.02
C ALA A 39 11.36 19.55 18.20
N ALA A 40 10.36 20.09 18.90
CA ALA A 40 9.09 19.39 19.18
C ALA A 40 8.30 19.04 17.90
N LEU A 41 8.34 19.92 16.89
CA LEU A 41 7.60 19.77 15.63
C LEU A 41 8.50 19.38 14.45
N SER A 42 9.66 18.77 14.73
CA SER A 42 10.65 18.37 13.72
C SER A 42 10.04 17.49 12.61
N HIS A 43 9.17 16.54 12.99
CA HIS A 43 8.47 15.61 12.09
C HIS A 43 7.11 16.08 11.57
N VAL A 44 6.66 17.28 11.96
CA VAL A 44 5.41 17.85 11.44
C VAL A 44 5.75 18.75 10.25
N PRO A 45 5.17 18.55 9.06
CA PRO A 45 5.36 19.45 7.93
C PRO A 45 4.62 20.78 8.15
N ALA A 46 5.15 21.88 7.59
CA ALA A 46 4.45 23.16 7.61
C ALA A 46 3.19 23.10 6.75
N THR A 47 3.35 22.55 5.54
CA THR A 47 2.29 22.29 4.56
C THR A 47 2.64 21.00 3.83
N LEU A 48 1.62 20.31 3.30
CA LEU A 48 1.81 19.23 2.33
C LEU A 48 1.61 19.74 0.91
N ALA A 49 2.32 19.13 -0.04
CA ALA A 49 2.27 19.54 -1.46
C ALA A 49 0.87 19.40 -2.08
N ASP A 50 0.06 18.46 -1.59
CA ASP A 50 -1.31 18.22 -2.03
C ASP A 50 -2.35 19.13 -1.34
N GLY A 51 -1.90 20.03 -0.45
CA GLY A 51 -2.77 20.95 0.30
C GLY A 51 -3.65 20.28 1.35
N SER A 52 -3.50 18.98 1.61
CA SER A 52 -4.31 18.25 2.58
C SER A 52 -4.01 18.62 4.04
N TRP A 53 -2.86 19.26 4.27
CA TRP A 53 -2.40 19.75 5.57
C TRP A 53 -1.74 21.13 5.47
N ASP A 54 -2.03 21.97 6.46
CA ASP A 54 -1.42 23.27 6.66
C ASP A 54 -1.46 23.63 8.16
N ALA A 55 -0.27 23.82 8.75
CA ALA A 55 -0.11 24.14 10.16
C ALA A 55 -0.77 25.48 10.53
N THR A 56 -0.81 26.47 9.64
CA THR A 56 -1.46 27.76 9.92
C THR A 56 -2.97 27.60 10.00
N THR A 57 -3.56 26.77 9.14
CA THR A 57 -4.97 26.38 9.23
C THR A 57 -5.26 25.60 10.51
N ALA A 58 -4.35 24.75 10.99
CA ALA A 58 -4.49 24.08 12.28
C ALA A 58 -4.45 25.05 13.47
N VAL A 59 -3.52 26.03 13.46
CA VAL A 59 -3.47 27.12 14.46
C VAL A 59 -4.78 27.92 14.46
N ARG A 60 -5.27 28.31 13.28
CA ARG A 60 -6.52 29.06 13.15
C ARG A 60 -7.69 28.27 13.75
N ARG A 61 -7.82 26.98 13.41
CA ARG A 61 -8.86 26.10 13.93
C ARG A 61 -8.80 25.94 15.45
N TYR A 62 -7.61 25.87 16.05
CA TYR A 62 -7.46 25.83 17.51
C TYR A 62 -8.13 27.03 18.18
N TYR A 63 -7.98 28.23 17.62
CA TYR A 63 -8.61 29.45 18.15
C TYR A 63 -10.09 29.62 17.73
N GLU A 64 -10.49 29.09 16.58
CA GLU A 64 -11.87 29.13 16.08
C GLU A 64 -12.79 28.07 16.70
N GLN A 65 -12.25 27.00 17.32
CA GLN A 65 -13.07 25.92 17.86
C GLN A 65 -14.04 26.42 18.95
N HIS A 66 -15.34 26.35 18.66
CA HIS A 66 -16.44 26.73 19.56
C HIS A 66 -17.33 25.54 19.96
N ARG A 67 -16.95 24.30 19.62
CA ARG A 67 -17.75 23.08 19.86
C ARG A 67 -17.40 22.40 21.19
N GLY A 68 -17.64 23.10 22.30
CA GLY A 68 -17.49 22.54 23.66
C GLY A 68 -16.05 22.50 24.19
N ASP A 69 -15.05 22.41 23.32
CA ASP A 69 -13.65 22.67 23.69
C ASP A 69 -13.44 24.18 23.90
N ARG A 70 -13.01 24.55 25.10
CA ARG A 70 -12.72 25.94 25.51
C ARG A 70 -11.24 26.13 25.84
N THR A 71 -10.37 25.20 25.44
CA THR A 71 -8.94 25.23 25.77
C THR A 71 -8.30 26.55 25.33
N ALA A 72 -8.55 26.99 24.09
CA ALA A 72 -8.03 28.25 23.57
C ALA A 72 -8.48 29.50 24.35
N ARG A 73 -9.58 29.42 25.13
CA ARG A 73 -10.01 30.52 26.02
C ARG A 73 -9.03 30.72 27.16
N TYR A 74 -8.47 29.64 27.70
CA TYR A 74 -7.63 29.68 28.91
C TYR A 74 -6.15 29.55 28.59
N PHE A 75 -5.80 28.86 27.52
CA PHE A 75 -4.42 28.56 27.15
C PHE A 75 -4.08 29.13 25.76
N ALA A 76 -2.82 29.52 25.59
CA ALA A 76 -2.27 29.81 24.28
C ALA A 76 -1.95 28.49 23.56
N ILE A 77 -1.84 28.52 22.23
CA ILE A 77 -1.42 27.34 21.49
C ILE A 77 0.01 26.92 21.87
N GLU A 78 0.25 25.63 21.88
CA GLU A 78 1.51 24.98 22.26
C GLU A 78 1.82 23.85 21.27
N PRO A 79 3.07 23.34 21.20
CA PRO A 79 3.46 22.30 20.26
C PRO A 79 2.59 21.04 20.34
N HIS A 80 2.19 20.63 21.54
CA HIS A 80 1.41 19.41 21.75
C HIS A 80 0.02 19.47 21.08
N HIS A 81 -0.58 20.66 20.98
CA HIS A 81 -1.83 20.87 20.27
C HIS A 81 -1.68 20.57 18.76
N LEU A 82 -0.59 21.02 18.14
CA LEU A 82 -0.30 20.72 16.73
C LEU A 82 0.07 19.25 16.52
N LEU A 83 0.80 18.65 17.46
CA LEU A 83 1.13 17.22 17.41
C LEU A 83 -0.13 16.35 17.44
N ALA A 84 -1.13 16.70 18.26
CA ALA A 84 -2.39 15.97 18.32
C ALA A 84 -3.14 16.00 16.98
N VAL A 85 -3.33 17.19 16.40
CA VAL A 85 -4.02 17.35 15.11
C VAL A 85 -3.22 16.72 13.96
N TRP A 86 -1.89 16.79 14.00
CA TRP A 86 -1.04 16.09 13.04
C TRP A 86 -1.16 14.57 13.18
N ALA A 87 -1.22 14.04 14.40
CA ALA A 87 -1.37 12.61 14.62
C ALA A 87 -2.67 12.06 14.02
N GLU A 88 -3.78 12.80 14.15
CA GLU A 88 -5.06 12.47 13.51
C GLU A 88 -4.94 12.50 11.97
N HIS A 89 -4.33 13.56 11.43
CA HIS A 89 -4.13 13.70 9.99
C HIS A 89 -3.23 12.57 9.43
N ARG A 90 -2.11 12.29 10.10
CA ARG A 90 -1.20 11.18 9.79
C ARG A 90 -1.91 9.84 9.82
N HIS A 91 -2.76 9.60 10.81
CA HIS A 91 -3.56 8.37 10.87
C HIS A 91 -4.49 8.27 9.65
N ALA A 92 -5.12 9.37 9.23
CA ALA A 92 -5.94 9.41 8.03
C ALA A 92 -5.12 9.16 6.74
N LEU A 93 -3.89 9.69 6.64
CA LEU A 93 -2.96 9.40 5.53
C LEU A 93 -2.62 7.90 5.48
N MET A 94 -2.20 7.33 6.61
CA MET A 94 -1.80 5.93 6.71
C MET A 94 -2.97 4.97 6.43
N ASN A 95 -4.20 5.31 6.84
CA ASN A 95 -5.37 4.49 6.54
C ASN A 95 -5.71 4.44 5.05
N ARG A 96 -5.38 5.48 4.29
CA ARG A 96 -5.55 5.53 2.83
C ARG A 96 -4.41 4.83 2.10
N HIS A 97 -3.21 4.80 2.69
CA HIS A 97 -2.02 4.23 2.09
C HIS A 97 -2.14 2.71 1.94
N THR A 98 -1.71 2.20 0.79
CA THR A 98 -1.40 0.80 0.55
C THR A 98 0.07 0.71 0.17
N ASP A 99 0.81 -0.19 0.81
CA ASP A 99 2.23 -0.35 0.48
C ASP A 99 2.37 -0.79 -0.99
N PRO A 100 3.20 -0.11 -1.78
CA PRO A 100 3.56 -0.58 -3.11
C PRO A 100 4.40 -1.85 -3.01
N VAL A 101 4.50 -2.59 -4.11
CA VAL A 101 5.51 -3.67 -4.23
C VAL A 101 6.89 -3.00 -4.25
N PRO A 102 7.79 -3.31 -3.31
CA PRO A 102 9.17 -2.83 -3.31
C PRO A 102 9.92 -3.20 -4.59
N ALA A 103 10.89 -2.36 -4.97
CA ALA A 103 11.83 -2.67 -6.03
C ALA A 103 12.93 -3.65 -5.58
N ALA A 104 13.20 -3.71 -4.27
CA ALA A 104 14.11 -4.68 -3.67
C ALA A 104 13.70 -6.12 -3.99
N ASP A 105 14.73 -6.99 -4.10
CA ASP A 105 14.54 -8.42 -4.29
C ASP A 105 13.70 -8.99 -3.13
N PRO A 106 12.55 -9.64 -3.39
CA PRO A 106 11.76 -10.28 -2.34
C PRO A 106 12.48 -11.42 -1.60
N ASP A 107 13.54 -12.01 -2.16
CA ASP A 107 14.41 -12.97 -1.44
C ASP A 107 15.42 -12.27 -0.51
N ASP A 108 15.70 -10.97 -0.70
CA ASP A 108 16.42 -10.14 0.27
C ASP A 108 15.44 -9.50 1.26
N VAL A 109 15.08 -10.27 2.28
CA VAL A 109 14.13 -9.86 3.32
C VAL A 109 14.55 -8.56 4.03
N ALA A 110 15.85 -8.30 4.18
CA ALA A 110 16.32 -7.11 4.88
C ALA A 110 16.09 -5.87 4.02
N ALA A 111 16.51 -5.90 2.76
CA ALA A 111 16.30 -4.80 1.81
C ALA A 111 14.80 -4.55 1.58
N TYR A 112 14.02 -5.61 1.38
CA TYR A 112 12.58 -5.53 1.14
C TYR A 112 11.84 -4.87 2.30
N ARG A 113 12.17 -5.22 3.54
CA ARG A 113 11.54 -4.63 4.74
C ARG A 113 11.98 -3.19 4.98
N ALA A 114 13.24 -2.86 4.67
CA ALA A 114 13.74 -1.49 4.76
C ALA A 114 12.97 -0.56 3.82
N GLU A 115 12.79 -0.95 2.55
CA GLU A 115 12.07 -0.15 1.56
C GLU A 115 10.59 0.08 1.95
N LEU A 116 9.93 -0.94 2.50
CA LEU A 116 8.57 -0.80 3.04
C LEU A 116 8.51 0.17 4.23
N ALA A 117 9.47 0.07 5.16
CA ALA A 117 9.54 0.95 6.32
C ALA A 117 9.78 2.40 5.91
N ASP A 118 10.70 2.63 4.96
CA ASP A 118 11.05 3.95 4.43
C ASP A 118 9.85 4.58 3.71
N THR A 119 9.15 3.80 2.88
CA THR A 119 7.93 4.28 2.19
C THR A 119 6.86 4.70 3.19
N ARG A 120 6.60 3.88 4.21
CA ARG A 120 5.64 4.21 5.27
C ARG A 120 6.06 5.44 6.07
N ALA A 121 7.35 5.58 6.38
CA ALA A 121 7.87 6.74 7.10
C ALA A 121 7.73 8.03 6.26
N ALA A 122 8.02 7.96 4.96
CA ALA A 122 7.84 9.07 4.04
C ALA A 122 6.37 9.52 3.95
N VAL A 123 5.43 8.57 3.90
CA VAL A 123 3.98 8.89 3.94
C VAL A 123 3.57 9.45 5.31
N ALA A 124 4.02 8.83 6.40
CA ALA A 124 3.67 9.24 7.76
C ALA A 124 4.19 10.64 8.13
N THR A 125 5.29 11.08 7.52
CA THR A 125 5.86 12.42 7.67
C THR A 125 5.42 13.37 6.56
N GLY A 126 4.64 12.88 5.59
CA GLY A 126 4.12 13.67 4.48
C GLY A 126 5.15 14.09 3.44
N GLN A 127 6.31 13.43 3.40
CA GLN A 127 7.29 13.55 2.33
C GLN A 127 6.80 12.94 1.02
N THR A 128 5.85 12.00 1.09
CA THR A 128 5.26 11.34 -0.08
C THR A 128 3.76 11.18 0.11
N SER A 129 2.99 11.36 -0.97
CA SER A 129 1.55 11.13 -0.94
C SER A 129 1.23 9.63 -0.75
N PRO A 130 0.13 9.29 -0.06
CA PRO A 130 -0.28 7.90 0.08
C PRO A 130 -0.49 7.23 -1.29
N ALA A 131 0.15 6.08 -1.52
CA ALA A 131 -0.20 5.22 -2.65
C ALA A 131 -1.62 4.66 -2.47
N LEU A 132 -2.49 4.88 -3.47
CA LEU A 132 -3.92 4.57 -3.44
C LEU A 132 -4.27 3.39 -4.35
N TYR A 133 -3.93 2.16 -3.97
CA TYR A 133 -4.42 0.97 -4.71
C TYR A 133 -5.91 0.70 -4.45
N ARG A 134 -6.43 1.07 -3.28
CA ARG A 134 -7.83 0.81 -2.89
C ARG A 134 -8.86 1.68 -3.60
N ALA A 135 -8.52 2.89 -4.05
CA ALA A 135 -9.47 3.74 -4.78
C ALA A 135 -9.91 3.12 -6.12
N ALA A 136 -9.03 2.33 -6.74
CA ALA A 136 -9.33 1.58 -7.96
C ALA A 136 -10.28 0.38 -7.73
N LEU A 137 -10.45 -0.09 -6.48
CA LEU A 137 -11.27 -1.24 -6.12
C LEU A 137 -12.73 -0.88 -5.77
N ASN A 138 -13.02 0.39 -5.47
CA ASN A 138 -14.34 0.78 -4.96
C ASN A 138 -15.40 1.04 -6.05
N ASN A 139 -15.03 1.37 -7.29
CA ASN A 139 -15.99 1.83 -8.31
C ASN A 139 -16.36 0.79 -9.39
N ALA A 140 -15.78 -0.42 -9.38
CA ALA A 140 -16.12 -1.50 -10.33
C ALA A 140 -15.74 -2.88 -9.78
N ARG A 141 -16.38 -3.27 -8.67
CA ARG A 141 -15.89 -4.33 -7.76
C ARG A 141 -15.90 -5.76 -8.31
N ALA A 142 -16.65 -6.07 -9.38
CA ALA A 142 -16.73 -7.44 -9.91
C ALA A 142 -15.84 -7.65 -11.14
N GLN A 143 -15.97 -6.79 -12.15
CA GLN A 143 -15.26 -6.95 -13.41
C GLN A 143 -13.77 -6.63 -13.29
N ARG A 144 -13.42 -5.65 -12.47
CA ARG A 144 -12.01 -5.29 -12.25
C ARG A 144 -11.30 -6.18 -11.23
N VAL A 145 -12.03 -6.81 -10.30
CA VAL A 145 -11.46 -7.91 -9.49
C VAL A 145 -11.22 -9.13 -10.36
N ALA A 146 -12.10 -9.43 -11.33
CA ALA A 146 -11.84 -10.47 -12.31
C ALA A 146 -10.65 -10.13 -13.22
N GLU A 147 -10.48 -8.88 -13.65
CA GLU A 147 -9.30 -8.41 -14.40
C GLU A 147 -8.03 -8.36 -13.54
N LEU A 148 -8.11 -8.02 -12.25
CA LEU A 148 -6.99 -8.11 -11.31
C LEU A 148 -6.65 -9.57 -10.99
N VAL A 149 -7.63 -10.46 -10.90
CA VAL A 149 -7.40 -11.90 -10.71
C VAL A 149 -6.86 -12.53 -12.00
N ALA A 150 -7.28 -12.05 -13.17
CA ALA A 150 -6.71 -12.42 -14.46
C ALA A 150 -5.29 -11.84 -14.63
N GLY A 151 -5.07 -10.60 -14.19
CA GLY A 151 -3.75 -9.97 -14.09
C GLY A 151 -2.88 -10.58 -12.98
N VAL A 152 -3.46 -11.24 -11.98
CA VAL A 152 -2.78 -12.12 -11.00
C VAL A 152 -2.58 -13.52 -11.57
N ALA A 153 -3.32 -13.92 -12.60
CA ALA A 153 -3.00 -15.09 -13.40
C ALA A 153 -1.80 -14.81 -14.34
N GLU A 154 -1.59 -13.55 -14.75
CA GLU A 154 -0.39 -13.09 -15.47
C GLU A 154 0.77 -12.67 -14.54
N ALA A 155 0.48 -12.06 -13.39
CA ALA A 155 1.47 -11.79 -12.36
C ALA A 155 1.86 -13.14 -11.76
N ARG A 156 3.03 -13.65 -12.14
CA ARG A 156 3.63 -14.81 -11.50
C ARG A 156 3.51 -14.62 -10.00
N VAL A 157 2.68 -15.44 -9.36
CA VAL A 157 2.64 -15.57 -7.90
C VAL A 157 4.09 -15.79 -7.49
N TYR A 158 4.62 -14.85 -6.69
CA TYR A 158 5.99 -14.96 -6.22
C TYR A 158 6.13 -16.26 -5.43
N VAL A 159 7.08 -17.08 -5.87
CA VAL A 159 7.52 -18.27 -5.13
C VAL A 159 8.97 -18.01 -4.77
N PRO A 160 9.32 -17.92 -3.47
CA PRO A 160 10.70 -17.78 -3.03
C PRO A 160 11.63 -18.78 -3.70
N ALA A 161 12.87 -18.40 -4.00
CA ALA A 161 13.77 -19.26 -4.78
C ALA A 161 13.99 -20.63 -4.11
N ASP A 162 14.09 -20.68 -2.78
CA ASP A 162 14.24 -21.92 -2.02
C ASP A 162 12.98 -22.80 -2.11
N ALA A 163 11.80 -22.20 -2.02
CA ALA A 163 10.53 -22.89 -2.19
C ALA A 163 10.37 -23.42 -3.63
N ALA A 164 10.76 -22.64 -4.63
CA ALA A 164 10.74 -23.06 -6.03
C ALA A 164 11.66 -24.27 -6.26
N GLN A 165 12.85 -24.25 -5.66
CA GLN A 165 13.80 -25.38 -5.68
C GLN A 165 13.23 -26.63 -4.99
N GLN A 166 12.61 -26.47 -3.82
CA GLN A 166 11.98 -27.58 -3.09
C GLN A 166 10.80 -28.18 -3.85
N LEU A 167 9.96 -27.33 -4.46
CA LEU A 167 8.83 -27.77 -5.28
C LEU A 167 9.33 -28.52 -6.53
N ALA A 168 10.38 -28.02 -7.19
CA ALA A 168 11.01 -28.70 -8.31
C ALA A 168 11.61 -30.07 -7.90
N ALA A 169 12.32 -30.13 -6.76
CA ALA A 169 12.86 -31.37 -6.22
C ALA A 169 11.76 -32.38 -5.84
N ALA A 170 10.61 -31.91 -5.38
CA ALA A 170 9.42 -32.71 -5.12
C ALA A 170 8.64 -33.09 -6.39
N GLY A 171 9.06 -32.64 -7.58
CA GLY A 171 8.38 -32.87 -8.86
C GLY A 171 7.06 -32.11 -9.03
N LEU A 172 6.81 -31.11 -8.17
CA LEU A 172 5.65 -30.23 -8.20
C LEU A 172 5.91 -29.11 -9.21
N GLY A 173 5.39 -29.28 -10.43
CA GLY A 173 5.61 -28.39 -11.58
C GLY A 173 5.85 -29.18 -12.88
N ALA A 174 6.71 -30.20 -12.79
CA ALA A 174 7.03 -31.12 -13.88
C ALA A 174 5.81 -31.87 -14.44
N GLN A 175 4.73 -32.04 -13.67
CA GLN A 175 3.50 -32.65 -14.18
C GLN A 175 2.77 -31.79 -15.22
N ARG A 176 2.81 -30.45 -15.09
CA ARG A 176 2.21 -29.54 -16.08
C ARG A 176 3.09 -29.44 -17.32
N GLU A 177 4.40 -29.50 -17.17
CA GLU A 177 5.33 -29.55 -18.31
C GLU A 177 5.25 -30.89 -19.06
N ARG A 178 5.11 -32.01 -18.33
CA ARG A 178 4.99 -33.35 -18.91
C ARG A 178 3.62 -33.60 -19.56
N PHE A 179 2.56 -32.97 -19.05
CA PHE A 179 1.18 -33.11 -19.56
C PHE A 179 0.50 -31.72 -19.60
N PRO A 180 0.86 -30.84 -20.55
CA PRO A 180 0.32 -29.49 -20.67
C PRO A 180 -1.22 -29.46 -20.82
N GLU A 181 -1.79 -30.50 -21.42
CA GLU A 181 -3.23 -30.71 -21.60
C GLU A 181 -4.01 -30.90 -20.29
N LEU A 182 -3.32 -31.06 -19.16
CA LEU A 182 -3.97 -30.98 -17.85
C LEU A 182 -4.57 -29.59 -17.56
N ALA A 183 -4.18 -28.54 -18.30
CA ALA A 183 -4.74 -27.20 -18.18
C ALA A 183 -6.27 -27.12 -18.41
N VAL A 184 -6.85 -28.07 -19.14
CA VAL A 184 -8.29 -28.15 -19.43
C VAL A 184 -8.95 -29.36 -18.81
N ALA A 185 -10.27 -29.34 -18.60
CA ALA A 185 -11.00 -30.51 -18.14
C ALA A 185 -10.98 -31.64 -19.19
N CYS A 186 -11.01 -32.89 -18.74
CA CYS A 186 -11.05 -34.04 -19.64
C CYS A 186 -12.46 -34.19 -20.25
N PRO A 187 -12.61 -34.17 -21.60
CA PRO A 187 -13.91 -34.25 -22.25
C PRO A 187 -14.52 -35.66 -22.25
N VAL A 188 -13.75 -36.69 -21.88
CA VAL A 188 -14.22 -38.07 -21.83
C VAL A 188 -15.30 -38.21 -20.73
N PRO A 189 -16.55 -38.60 -21.08
CA PRO A 189 -17.68 -38.59 -20.15
C PRO A 189 -17.51 -39.50 -18.93
N THR A 190 -16.70 -40.56 -19.06
CA THR A 190 -16.39 -41.53 -17.99
C THR A 190 -15.22 -41.11 -17.10
N CYS A 191 -14.35 -40.21 -17.58
CA CYS A 191 -13.20 -39.73 -16.82
C CYS A 191 -13.56 -38.55 -15.92
N ARG A 192 -14.27 -37.54 -16.47
CA ARG A 192 -14.69 -36.28 -15.81
C ARG A 192 -13.62 -35.59 -14.94
N ALA A 193 -12.35 -35.81 -15.24
CA ALA A 193 -11.25 -35.20 -14.51
C ALA A 193 -11.26 -33.69 -14.74
N ALA A 194 -11.33 -32.91 -13.67
CA ALA A 194 -11.26 -31.47 -13.74
C ALA A 194 -9.89 -30.98 -14.26
N ALA A 195 -9.82 -29.71 -14.63
CA ALA A 195 -8.54 -29.06 -14.95
C ALA A 195 -7.56 -29.22 -13.77
N ARG A 196 -6.27 -29.42 -14.09
CA ARG A 196 -5.16 -29.69 -13.16
C ARG A 196 -5.23 -31.03 -12.42
N HIS A 197 -6.20 -31.90 -12.74
CA HIS A 197 -6.27 -33.27 -12.21
C HIS A 197 -5.99 -34.32 -13.29
N ARG A 198 -5.35 -35.42 -12.89
CA ARG A 198 -5.02 -36.55 -13.77
C ARG A 198 -6.28 -37.21 -14.33
N CYS A 199 -6.15 -37.73 -15.56
CA CYS A 199 -7.19 -38.58 -16.13
C CYS A 199 -7.33 -39.87 -15.30
N LYS A 200 -8.52 -40.45 -15.31
CA LYS A 200 -8.86 -41.67 -14.58
C LYS A 200 -9.41 -42.72 -15.55
N THR A 201 -9.08 -43.97 -15.31
CA THR A 201 -9.69 -45.12 -16.00
C THR A 201 -11.18 -45.24 -15.61
N PRO A 202 -11.99 -46.05 -16.33
CA PRO A 202 -13.36 -46.36 -15.93
C PRO A 202 -13.48 -46.97 -14.52
N SER A 203 -12.42 -47.66 -14.05
CA SER A 203 -12.31 -48.19 -12.69
C SER A 203 -11.88 -47.15 -11.64
N GLY A 204 -11.66 -45.89 -12.03
CA GLY A 204 -11.30 -44.78 -11.14
C GLY A 204 -9.79 -44.63 -10.87
N ARG A 205 -8.93 -45.50 -11.42
CA ARG A 205 -7.47 -45.43 -11.25
C ARG A 205 -6.88 -44.28 -12.06
N GLU A 206 -5.96 -43.52 -11.47
CA GLU A 206 -5.29 -42.44 -12.18
C GLU A 206 -4.34 -42.96 -13.26
N LEU A 207 -4.42 -42.36 -14.44
CA LEU A 207 -3.44 -42.50 -15.51
C LEU A 207 -2.22 -41.65 -15.17
N ARG A 208 -1.08 -42.32 -14.95
CA ARG A 208 0.16 -41.67 -14.50
C ARG A 208 1.11 -41.32 -15.66
N GLU A 209 1.04 -42.08 -16.73
CA GLU A 209 2.00 -42.05 -17.85
C GLU A 209 1.50 -41.26 -19.05
N HIS A 210 0.19 -41.09 -19.19
CA HIS A 210 -0.47 -40.40 -20.29
C HIS A 210 -1.79 -39.80 -19.84
N THR A 211 -2.35 -38.92 -20.66
CA THR A 211 -3.75 -38.45 -20.57
C THR A 211 -4.58 -39.07 -21.69
N HIS A 212 -5.91 -38.94 -21.64
CA HIS A 212 -6.74 -39.38 -22.77
C HIS A 212 -6.46 -38.55 -24.03
N ASP A 213 -6.35 -39.20 -25.18
CA ASP A 213 -6.16 -38.56 -26.50
C ASP A 213 -7.18 -37.44 -26.74
N ALA A 214 -8.44 -37.64 -26.33
CA ALA A 214 -9.48 -36.63 -26.46
C ALA A 214 -9.16 -35.33 -25.69
N ARG A 215 -8.45 -35.42 -24.55
CA ARG A 215 -8.00 -34.24 -23.80
C ARG A 215 -6.82 -33.57 -24.50
N GLN A 216 -5.87 -34.34 -25.04
CA GLN A 216 -4.73 -33.82 -25.81
C GLN A 216 -5.21 -33.07 -27.06
N GLN A 217 -6.12 -33.68 -27.82
CA GLN A 217 -6.71 -33.06 -29.02
C GLN A 217 -7.51 -31.80 -28.68
N PHE A 218 -8.27 -31.82 -27.58
CA PHE A 218 -9.02 -30.63 -27.15
C PHE A 218 -8.07 -29.49 -26.75
N TYR A 219 -7.00 -29.81 -26.02
CA TYR A 219 -5.96 -28.85 -25.67
C TYR A 219 -5.25 -28.28 -26.91
N ALA A 220 -4.87 -29.11 -27.88
CA ALA A 220 -4.24 -28.65 -29.12
C ALA A 220 -5.12 -27.66 -29.89
N ARG A 221 -6.43 -27.96 -30.04
CA ARG A 221 -7.37 -27.07 -30.74
C ARG A 221 -7.44 -25.68 -30.11
N ILE A 222 -7.59 -25.61 -28.79
CA ILE A 222 -7.68 -24.31 -28.10
C ILE A 222 -6.36 -23.55 -28.07
N THR A 223 -5.21 -24.24 -28.12
CA THR A 223 -3.91 -23.56 -28.18
C THR A 223 -3.63 -23.04 -29.58
N ASP A 224 -4.01 -23.79 -30.61
CA ASP A 224 -3.86 -23.39 -32.01
C ASP A 224 -4.80 -22.20 -32.34
N ASP A 225 -6.04 -22.23 -31.86
CA ASP A 225 -7.01 -21.14 -32.06
C ASP A 225 -6.59 -19.83 -31.36
N ASN A 226 -5.86 -19.90 -30.25
CA ASN A 226 -5.32 -18.72 -29.55
C ASN A 226 -3.98 -18.23 -30.13
N GLY A 227 -3.27 -19.05 -30.90
CA GLY A 227 -2.03 -18.68 -31.58
C GLY A 227 -2.23 -17.94 -32.92
N GLY A 228 -3.44 -17.98 -33.49
CA GLY A 228 -3.77 -17.36 -34.77
C GLY A 228 -4.26 -15.90 -34.72
N ALA A 229 -4.43 -15.31 -33.53
CA ALA A 229 -4.91 -13.94 -33.36
C ALA A 229 -3.79 -12.88 -33.18
N ALA A 230 -2.52 -13.28 -33.36
CA ALA A 230 -1.36 -12.40 -33.22
C ALA A 230 -0.40 -12.52 -34.42
N ALA A 231 -0.93 -12.29 -35.63
CA ALA A 231 -0.14 -12.03 -36.83
C ALA A 231 -0.68 -10.77 -37.52
#